data_AF-A0A1M5WQN1-F1
#
_entry.id   AF-A0A1M5WQN1-F1
#
_cell.length_a   1.000
_cell.length_b   1.000
_cell.length_c   1.000
_cell.angle_alpha   90.00
_cell.angle_beta   90.00
_cell.angle_gamma   90.00
#
_symmetry.space_group_name_H-M   'P 1'
#
loop_
_entity.id
_entity.type
_entity.pdbx_description
1 polymer ?
#
loop_
_entity_poly.entity_id
_entity_poly.type
_entity_poly.pdbx_seq_one_letter_code
_entity_poly.pdbx_strand_id
1 'polypeptide(L)'
;MKWIKSVSVVILVILIAVAIKFGLFSNSSSNKTETDSTSITASEDSETNSTKEVKSTTEDNNASVDSVIFPHDQVVDVNIEIDEDLYEEMNNNATEEEYVMADITYNGYTFDSVAIRPKGNSSLSSVAKSTSDRYSFKIDFNYYEEDQDFLGVTKINLNNIYKDPTMMAEYIGYEMLEDLDAVAARTTYVSLSINGEYFGLYLAVEQVNSLFLDENYGNDSGELYKPEQGVGADLSYISDNGMDYTGMVPDDMDEYDNEALVQLIKTINEGGDLESIFNVDSFLKYLAVSTMTINYDGYQGGMFHNYYLYNNNGVFEWIAWDLNEIFNGFSRSAASDEEATEHLIDEPVSGAMSNYPLIEAIFKNEEYVDKYHEYLQILSEGYLAEDNINSKVQSTYNMIKDYVETDPTAFYSYQQFETALFEDEGNSLSLMSFVEKRVANVEQQLSGKIPSTNNGQGNSGSGGNAGRNPGGAKPVRQ
;
A
#
# COMPACT_ATOMS: atom_id res chain seq x y z
N MET A 1 -15.36 62.17 -52.36
CA MET A 1 -13.89 61.96 -52.41
C MET A 1 -13.65 60.53 -51.92
N LYS A 2 -13.12 59.53 -52.65
CA LYS A 2 -11.85 59.40 -53.43
C LYS A 2 -10.64 59.80 -52.55
N TRP A 3 -9.59 59.02 -52.29
CA TRP A 3 -9.04 57.73 -52.82
C TRP A 3 -8.98 56.64 -51.71
N ILE A 4 -8.69 55.32 -51.85
CA ILE A 4 -8.29 54.38 -52.94
C ILE A 4 -6.77 53.99 -53.06
N LYS A 5 -6.46 52.69 -52.82
CA LYS A 5 -5.22 51.89 -53.07
C LYS A 5 -4.05 52.05 -52.07
N SER A 6 -3.26 51.00 -51.75
CA SER A 6 -2.80 49.86 -52.58
C SER A 6 -2.81 48.45 -51.92
N VAL A 7 -2.55 47.42 -52.74
CA VAL A 7 -2.56 45.96 -52.44
C VAL A 7 -1.25 45.32 -52.90
N SER A 8 -0.73 44.34 -52.15
CA SER A 8 0.14 43.20 -52.54
C SER A 8 0.08 42.20 -51.35
N VAL A 9 -0.39 40.95 -51.38
CA VAL A 9 -0.26 39.80 -52.30
C VAL A 9 1.15 39.22 -52.38
N VAL A 10 1.43 38.21 -51.54
CA VAL A 10 2.08 36.94 -51.90
C VAL A 10 1.40 35.82 -51.08
N ILE A 11 1.26 34.63 -51.66
CA ILE A 11 0.60 33.44 -51.10
C ILE A 11 1.67 32.36 -50.86
N LEU A 12 1.58 31.61 -49.76
CA LEU A 12 1.85 30.17 -49.83
C LEU A 12 0.99 29.38 -48.85
N VAL A 13 0.43 28.27 -49.34
CA VAL A 13 -0.43 27.33 -48.62
C VAL A 13 0.35 26.02 -48.48
N ILE A 14 0.31 25.39 -47.31
CA ILE A 14 0.52 23.94 -47.19
C ILE A 14 -0.63 23.37 -46.35
N LEU A 15 -1.42 22.52 -46.99
CA LEU A 15 -2.46 21.69 -46.42
C LEU A 15 -2.34 20.34 -47.14
N ILE A 16 -1.94 19.27 -46.45
CA ILE A 16 -2.08 17.90 -46.95
C ILE A 16 -2.56 17.03 -45.79
N ALA A 17 -3.80 16.58 -45.90
CA ALA A 17 -4.28 15.38 -45.22
C ALA A 17 -4.02 14.18 -46.15
N VAL A 18 -3.81 12.98 -45.59
CA VAL A 18 -3.89 11.72 -46.33
C VAL A 18 -4.78 10.76 -45.54
N ALA A 19 -5.80 10.24 -46.19
CA ALA A 19 -6.68 9.20 -45.68
C ALA A 19 -6.62 7.98 -46.60
N ILE A 20 -6.66 6.79 -45.98
CA ILE A 20 -7.21 5.51 -46.48
C ILE A 20 -6.69 4.99 -47.85
N LYS A 21 -6.17 3.76 -47.84
CA LYS A 21 -6.46 2.83 -48.93
C LYS A 21 -6.58 1.36 -48.49
N PHE A 22 -7.63 0.72 -49.01
CA PHE A 22 -8.05 -0.67 -48.83
C PHE A 22 -7.02 -1.71 -49.29
N GLY A 23 -7.12 -2.93 -48.75
CA GLY A 23 -6.34 -4.09 -49.19
C GLY A 23 -6.81 -5.47 -48.70
N LEU A 24 -8.12 -5.77 -48.73
CA LEU A 24 -8.61 -7.15 -48.57
C LEU A 24 -8.10 -8.03 -49.71
N PHE A 25 -7.50 -9.18 -49.41
CA PHE A 25 -7.59 -10.37 -50.25
C PHE A 25 -7.55 -11.66 -49.44
N SER A 26 -8.63 -12.44 -49.54
CA SER A 26 -8.68 -13.83 -49.13
C SER A 26 -8.09 -14.74 -50.21
N ASN A 27 -7.53 -15.88 -49.82
CA ASN A 27 -8.18 -17.20 -49.99
C ASN A 27 -7.19 -18.34 -50.36
N SER A 28 -7.17 -19.42 -49.57
CA SER A 28 -6.79 -20.81 -49.93
C SER A 28 -5.34 -21.06 -50.47
N SER A 29 -4.71 -22.24 -50.35
CA SER A 29 -5.22 -23.60 -50.12
C SER A 29 -4.13 -24.60 -49.67
N SER A 30 -4.49 -25.52 -48.76
CA SER A 30 -4.11 -26.95 -48.72
C SER A 30 -2.68 -27.44 -49.09
N ASN A 31 -1.98 -28.05 -48.11
CA ASN A 31 -1.63 -29.50 -48.01
C ASN A 31 -0.56 -29.67 -46.90
N LYS A 32 -0.60 -30.65 -45.98
CA LYS A 32 -0.22 -32.08 -46.13
C LYS A 32 1.11 -32.24 -46.89
N THR A 33 2.14 -32.96 -46.44
CA THR A 33 2.40 -33.88 -45.31
C THR A 33 3.92 -33.69 -45.01
N GLU A 34 4.63 -34.31 -44.08
CA GLU A 34 4.59 -35.67 -43.53
C GLU A 34 5.49 -35.72 -42.28
N THR A 35 5.37 -36.79 -41.49
CA THR A 35 6.29 -37.13 -40.39
C THR A 35 7.73 -37.35 -40.88
N ASP A 36 8.71 -37.06 -40.04
CA ASP A 36 9.77 -38.04 -39.84
C ASP A 36 10.24 -38.10 -38.37
N SER A 37 10.53 -39.32 -37.93
CA SER A 37 10.85 -39.65 -36.55
C SER A 37 12.20 -40.36 -36.49
N THR A 38 13.12 -39.89 -35.65
CA THR A 38 14.30 -40.71 -35.33
C THR A 38 14.74 -40.54 -33.89
N SER A 39 14.46 -41.57 -33.09
CA SER A 39 15.06 -41.80 -31.78
C SER A 39 16.53 -42.22 -31.92
N ILE A 40 17.40 -41.69 -31.06
CA ILE A 40 18.67 -42.34 -30.70
C ILE A 40 18.76 -42.39 -29.17
N THR A 41 19.17 -43.56 -28.66
CA THR A 41 19.17 -43.92 -27.24
C THR A 41 20.56 -43.85 -26.60
N ALA A 42 20.59 -43.46 -25.33
CA ALA A 42 21.49 -43.91 -24.25
C ALA A 42 23.00 -43.64 -24.33
N SER A 43 23.51 -42.95 -23.30
CA SER A 43 24.47 -43.54 -22.34
C SER A 43 24.58 -42.69 -21.06
N GLU A 44 24.73 -43.36 -19.91
CA GLU A 44 25.13 -42.76 -18.63
C GLU A 44 26.56 -42.17 -18.73
N ASP A 45 26.92 -41.13 -17.96
CA ASP A 45 27.57 -41.29 -16.63
C ASP A 45 28.27 -39.99 -16.13
N SER A 46 28.50 -39.93 -14.82
CA SER A 46 29.43 -39.07 -14.06
C SER A 46 29.16 -37.56 -13.85
N GLU A 47 29.28 -37.19 -12.57
CA GLU A 47 29.27 -35.85 -11.98
C GLU A 47 30.51 -35.02 -12.39
N THR A 48 30.41 -33.69 -12.37
CA THR A 48 31.37 -32.89 -11.58
C THR A 48 30.85 -31.50 -11.24
N ASN A 49 31.07 -31.11 -9.99
CA ASN A 49 30.68 -29.84 -9.41
C ASN A 49 31.47 -28.66 -10.03
N SER A 50 30.81 -27.53 -10.26
CA SER A 50 31.44 -26.29 -10.73
C SER A 50 30.64 -25.07 -10.26
N THR A 51 30.73 -24.79 -8.96
CA THR A 51 30.37 -23.49 -8.39
C THR A 51 31.03 -22.37 -9.21
N LYS A 52 30.22 -21.44 -9.71
CA LYS A 52 30.69 -20.16 -10.23
C LYS A 52 30.53 -19.12 -9.13
N GLU A 53 31.62 -18.74 -8.48
CA GLU A 53 31.70 -17.41 -7.88
C GLU A 53 31.42 -16.38 -8.99
N VAL A 54 30.31 -15.65 -8.91
CA VAL A 54 30.02 -14.57 -9.86
C VAL A 54 30.76 -13.32 -9.40
N LYS A 55 32.00 -13.19 -9.89
CA LYS A 55 32.65 -11.88 -9.89
C LYS A 55 32.02 -11.04 -11.00
N SER A 56 31.37 -9.95 -10.59
CA SER A 56 30.64 -8.98 -11.44
C SER A 56 31.16 -8.87 -12.88
N THR A 57 30.29 -9.19 -13.85
CA THR A 57 30.44 -8.79 -15.25
C THR A 57 29.09 -8.68 -15.97
N THR A 58 28.76 -7.45 -16.39
CA THR A 58 27.77 -7.06 -17.43
C THR A 58 26.33 -7.53 -17.22
N GLU A 59 25.46 -6.67 -16.64
CA GLU A 59 24.69 -5.64 -17.40
C GLU A 59 23.50 -6.23 -18.17
N ASP A 60 22.38 -6.42 -17.47
CA ASP A 60 21.07 -6.22 -18.09
C ASP A 60 20.73 -4.73 -17.97
N ASN A 61 21.01 -3.97 -19.03
CA ASN A 61 21.00 -2.49 -19.04
C ASN A 61 19.58 -1.88 -19.01
N ASN A 62 18.61 -2.58 -18.43
CA ASN A 62 17.22 -2.13 -18.29
C ASN A 62 16.53 -2.69 -17.02
N ALA A 63 17.26 -3.29 -16.09
CA ALA A 63 16.74 -3.71 -14.80
C ALA A 63 16.48 -2.49 -13.89
N SER A 64 15.22 -2.28 -13.50
CA SER A 64 14.79 -1.31 -12.49
C SER A 64 14.18 -2.00 -11.27
N VAL A 65 14.14 -1.29 -10.14
CA VAL A 65 13.48 -1.72 -8.90
C VAL A 65 12.04 -2.20 -9.19
N ASP A 66 11.27 -1.44 -9.96
CA ASP A 66 9.88 -1.78 -10.30
C ASP A 66 9.77 -3.03 -11.20
N SER A 67 10.78 -3.32 -12.04
CA SER A 67 10.76 -4.49 -12.93
C SER A 67 11.31 -5.78 -12.29
N VAL A 68 12.06 -5.67 -11.20
CA VAL A 68 12.81 -6.79 -10.60
C VAL A 68 12.39 -7.06 -9.15
N ILE A 69 12.16 -6.01 -8.36
CA ILE A 69 11.87 -6.13 -6.93
C ILE A 69 10.37 -6.03 -6.68
N PHE A 70 9.68 -5.10 -7.36
CA PHE A 70 8.23 -4.89 -7.25
C PHE A 70 7.49 -4.99 -8.61
N PRO A 71 7.68 -6.05 -9.41
CA PRO A 71 6.96 -6.21 -10.68
C PRO A 71 5.48 -6.45 -10.43
N HIS A 72 4.65 -5.60 -11.04
CA HIS A 72 3.24 -5.51 -10.71
C HIS A 72 2.34 -6.53 -11.43
N ASP A 73 2.88 -7.23 -12.43
CA ASP A 73 2.16 -8.13 -13.36
C ASP A 73 2.50 -9.63 -13.18
N GLN A 74 3.27 -9.98 -12.15
CA GLN A 74 3.66 -11.36 -11.83
C GLN A 74 3.84 -11.58 -10.32
N VAL A 75 3.86 -12.86 -9.91
CA VAL A 75 4.29 -13.27 -8.57
C VAL A 75 5.80 -13.53 -8.59
N VAL A 76 6.54 -12.97 -7.65
CA VAL A 76 8.00 -13.13 -7.52
C VAL A 76 8.34 -14.33 -6.65
N ASP A 77 9.23 -15.22 -7.12
CA ASP A 77 9.78 -16.27 -6.28
C ASP A 77 10.85 -15.71 -5.32
N VAL A 78 10.70 -15.99 -4.02
CA VAL A 78 11.68 -15.66 -2.97
C VAL A 78 11.96 -16.91 -2.15
N ASN A 79 13.23 -17.27 -2.00
CA ASN A 79 13.68 -18.36 -1.13
C ASN A 79 14.60 -17.84 -0.03
N ILE A 80 14.31 -18.22 1.21
CA ILE A 80 15.11 -17.95 2.40
C ILE A 80 15.86 -19.23 2.77
N GLU A 81 17.19 -19.22 2.72
CA GLU A 81 18.05 -20.31 3.19
C GLU A 81 18.61 -19.94 4.57
N ILE A 82 18.20 -20.68 5.60
CA ILE A 82 18.50 -20.40 7.01
C ILE A 82 18.78 -21.70 7.78
N ASP A 83 19.73 -21.64 8.72
CA ASP A 83 20.02 -22.75 9.63
C ASP A 83 18.77 -23.16 10.44
N GLU A 84 18.48 -24.46 10.51
CA GLU A 84 17.25 -24.98 11.11
C GLU A 84 17.12 -24.65 12.61
N ASP A 85 18.22 -24.73 13.37
CA ASP A 85 18.24 -24.41 14.80
C ASP A 85 17.99 -22.89 15.00
N LEU A 86 18.58 -22.06 14.12
CA LEU A 86 18.41 -20.59 14.14
C LEU A 86 16.99 -20.15 13.75
N TYR A 87 16.37 -20.81 12.77
CA TYR A 87 14.97 -20.58 12.39
C TYR A 87 14.00 -20.99 13.51
N GLU A 88 14.25 -22.12 14.18
CA GLU A 88 13.47 -22.52 15.37
C GLU A 88 13.66 -21.53 16.53
N GLU A 89 14.89 -21.02 16.78
CA GLU A 89 15.15 -20.01 17.81
C GLU A 89 14.44 -18.68 17.50
N MET A 90 14.52 -18.20 16.25
CA MET A 90 13.81 -17.00 15.78
C MET A 90 12.30 -17.12 15.97
N ASN A 91 11.69 -18.25 15.58
CA ASN A 91 10.25 -18.46 15.69
C ASN A 91 9.77 -18.61 17.13
N ASN A 92 10.57 -19.20 18.02
CA ASN A 92 10.27 -19.31 19.45
C ASN A 92 10.37 -17.96 20.18
N ASN A 93 11.21 -17.04 19.70
CA ASN A 93 11.42 -15.70 20.29
C ASN A 93 10.87 -14.57 19.39
N ALA A 94 9.93 -14.87 18.49
CA ALA A 94 9.53 -13.94 17.42
C ALA A 94 9.06 -12.56 17.90
N THR A 95 8.50 -12.46 19.11
CA THR A 95 8.06 -11.19 19.71
C THR A 95 9.18 -10.26 20.17
N GLU A 96 10.42 -10.73 20.23
CA GLU A 96 11.58 -9.89 20.53
C GLU A 96 12.12 -9.18 19.26
N GLU A 97 11.64 -9.56 18.07
CA GLU A 97 12.03 -8.98 16.78
C GLU A 97 13.56 -8.93 16.55
N GLU A 98 14.28 -9.96 17.02
CA GLU A 98 15.73 -10.08 16.81
C GLU A 98 16.07 -10.50 15.38
N TYR A 99 17.12 -9.88 14.81
CA TYR A 99 17.65 -10.22 13.49
C TYR A 99 18.54 -11.46 13.53
N VAL A 100 18.26 -12.40 12.62
CA VAL A 100 19.05 -13.60 12.37
C VAL A 100 19.57 -13.60 10.92
N MET A 101 20.67 -14.31 10.69
CA MET A 101 21.34 -14.37 9.39
C MET A 101 20.76 -15.49 8.51
N ALA A 102 20.52 -15.16 7.25
CA ALA A 102 20.06 -16.06 6.20
C ALA A 102 20.66 -15.67 4.84
N ASP A 103 20.68 -16.59 3.89
CA ASP A 103 20.97 -16.29 2.49
C ASP A 103 19.62 -16.17 1.75
N ILE A 104 19.47 -15.16 0.88
CA ILE A 104 18.20 -14.82 0.24
C ILE A 104 18.35 -14.90 -1.27
N THR A 105 17.50 -15.70 -1.94
CA THR A 105 17.33 -15.61 -3.39
C THR A 105 16.00 -14.95 -3.70
N TYR A 106 16.04 -13.72 -4.22
CA TYR A 106 14.86 -12.91 -4.58
C TYR A 106 14.82 -12.71 -6.10
N ASN A 107 13.76 -13.17 -6.78
CA ASN A 107 13.60 -13.09 -8.23
C ASN A 107 14.83 -13.60 -9.04
N GLY A 108 15.50 -14.64 -8.53
CA GLY A 108 16.72 -15.20 -9.13
C GLY A 108 18.04 -14.47 -8.81
N TYR A 109 18.01 -13.40 -8.00
CA TYR A 109 19.21 -12.73 -7.46
C TYR A 109 19.50 -13.26 -6.06
N THR A 110 20.69 -13.80 -5.85
CA THR A 110 21.12 -14.36 -4.55
C THR A 110 22.02 -13.40 -3.79
N PHE A 111 21.75 -13.24 -2.50
CA PHE A 111 22.45 -12.40 -1.55
C PHE A 111 22.80 -13.24 -0.32
N ASP A 112 24.08 -13.29 0.03
CA ASP A 112 24.56 -14.02 1.20
C ASP A 112 24.55 -13.11 2.44
N SER A 113 24.45 -13.70 3.64
CA SER A 113 24.59 -12.97 4.92
C SER A 113 23.61 -11.79 5.07
N VAL A 114 22.36 -11.98 4.67
CA VAL A 114 21.26 -11.03 4.83
C VAL A 114 20.62 -11.21 6.20
N ALA A 115 20.14 -10.14 6.82
CA ALA A 115 19.39 -10.25 8.06
C ALA A 115 17.88 -10.37 7.79
N ILE A 116 17.24 -11.32 8.47
CA ILE A 116 15.79 -11.45 8.53
C ILE A 116 15.29 -11.42 9.98
N ARG A 117 14.04 -10.99 10.16
CA ARG A 117 13.34 -11.11 11.45
C ARG A 117 11.83 -11.12 11.25
N PRO A 118 11.06 -11.69 12.20
CA PRO A 118 9.63 -11.43 12.30
C PRO A 118 9.35 -9.93 12.49
N LYS A 119 8.21 -9.43 12.00
CA LYS A 119 7.80 -8.03 12.13
C LYS A 119 6.30 -7.86 12.40
N GLY A 120 5.97 -6.71 12.97
CA GLY A 120 4.60 -6.20 13.06
C GLY A 120 4.03 -6.26 14.48
N ASN A 121 2.84 -5.69 14.67
CA ASN A 121 2.21 -5.62 15.98
C ASN A 121 1.12 -6.70 16.13
N SER A 122 -0.08 -6.44 15.58
CA SER A 122 -1.24 -7.35 15.68
C SER A 122 -0.99 -8.71 15.01
N SER A 123 -0.37 -8.74 13.83
CA SER A 123 -0.05 -9.95 13.08
C SER A 123 0.94 -10.83 13.84
N LEU A 124 2.11 -10.29 14.21
CA LEU A 124 3.14 -10.95 15.03
C LEU A 124 2.55 -11.51 16.33
N SER A 125 1.84 -10.67 17.08
CA SER A 125 1.18 -11.06 18.33
C SER A 125 0.10 -12.12 18.16
N SER A 126 -0.51 -12.25 16.99
CA SER A 126 -1.53 -13.26 16.70
C SER A 126 -0.88 -14.61 16.37
N VAL A 127 0.12 -14.60 15.50
CA VAL A 127 0.86 -15.80 15.07
C VAL A 127 1.57 -16.44 16.27
N ALA A 128 2.31 -15.65 17.06
CA ALA A 128 3.03 -16.12 18.26
C ALA A 128 2.13 -16.65 19.39
N LYS A 129 0.80 -16.49 19.30
CA LYS A 129 -0.19 -17.06 20.24
C LYS A 129 -0.99 -18.22 19.64
N SER A 130 -0.64 -18.65 18.43
CA SER A 130 -1.30 -19.69 17.65
C SER A 130 -0.43 -20.94 17.54
N THR A 131 -0.76 -21.85 16.61
CA THR A 131 0.09 -22.97 16.19
C THR A 131 0.68 -22.77 14.80
N SER A 132 0.58 -21.56 14.24
CA SER A 132 1.16 -21.14 12.97
C SER A 132 2.48 -20.43 13.24
N ASP A 133 3.42 -20.57 12.30
CA ASP A 133 4.70 -19.90 12.17
C ASP A 133 4.72 -18.87 11.02
N ARG A 134 3.56 -18.58 10.43
CA ARG A 134 3.37 -17.65 9.29
C ARG A 134 3.53 -16.18 9.70
N TYR A 135 4.71 -15.80 10.18
CA TYR A 135 5.05 -14.43 10.51
C TYR A 135 5.20 -13.56 9.25
N SER A 136 4.95 -12.26 9.36
CA SER A 136 5.52 -11.30 8.41
C SER A 136 7.01 -11.18 8.68
N PHE A 137 7.83 -11.04 7.65
CA PHE A 137 9.28 -10.88 7.79
C PHE A 137 9.75 -9.48 7.34
N LYS A 138 10.80 -8.96 7.96
CA LYS A 138 11.61 -7.87 7.42
C LYS A 138 12.91 -8.47 6.91
N ILE A 139 13.24 -8.19 5.65
CA ILE A 139 14.54 -8.45 5.03
C ILE A 139 15.37 -7.16 5.12
N ASP A 140 16.63 -7.29 5.49
CA ASP A 140 17.56 -6.17 5.73
C ASP A 140 18.95 -6.54 5.15
N PHE A 141 19.18 -6.14 3.90
CA PHE A 141 20.33 -6.56 3.08
C PHE A 141 21.67 -6.04 3.62
N ASN A 142 21.67 -4.84 4.23
CA ASN A 142 22.88 -4.17 4.70
C ASN A 142 23.12 -4.23 6.21
N TYR A 143 22.40 -5.08 6.94
CA TYR A 143 22.54 -5.21 8.40
C TYR A 143 23.88 -5.83 8.83
N TYR A 144 24.37 -6.84 8.11
CA TYR A 144 25.67 -7.48 8.37
C TYR A 144 26.78 -6.97 7.44
N GLU A 145 26.44 -6.59 6.21
CA GLU A 145 27.36 -6.10 5.18
C GLU A 145 26.93 -4.69 4.72
N GLU A 146 27.56 -3.64 5.26
CA GLU A 146 27.12 -2.23 5.17
C GLU A 146 26.87 -1.71 3.73
N ASP A 147 27.63 -2.23 2.75
CA ASP A 147 27.57 -1.87 1.32
C ASP A 147 26.62 -2.78 0.49
N GLN A 148 25.87 -3.72 1.09
CA GLN A 148 25.02 -4.67 0.35
C GLN A 148 23.58 -4.16 0.14
N ASP A 149 23.22 -3.91 -1.12
CA ASP A 149 21.87 -3.52 -1.55
C ASP A 149 21.32 -4.41 -2.67
N PHE A 150 20.02 -4.31 -2.92
CA PHE A 150 19.38 -4.82 -4.12
C PHE A 150 18.88 -3.65 -4.99
N LEU A 151 19.67 -3.25 -6.00
CA LEU A 151 19.35 -2.11 -6.88
C LEU A 151 19.09 -0.80 -6.11
N GLY A 152 19.84 -0.58 -5.02
CA GLY A 152 19.67 0.50 -4.06
C GLY A 152 18.79 0.13 -2.85
N VAL A 153 17.85 -0.81 -3.00
CA VAL A 153 16.92 -1.21 -1.94
C VAL A 153 17.65 -1.99 -0.85
N THR A 154 17.69 -1.43 0.35
CA THR A 154 18.30 -2.06 1.53
C THR A 154 17.34 -2.90 2.35
N LYS A 155 16.02 -2.66 2.29
CA LYS A 155 15.02 -3.32 3.15
C LYS A 155 13.71 -3.58 2.42
N ILE A 156 13.15 -4.77 2.62
CA ILE A 156 11.86 -5.20 2.06
C ILE A 156 11.00 -5.81 3.19
N ASN A 157 9.71 -5.48 3.24
CA ASN A 157 8.77 -6.10 4.16
C ASN A 157 7.99 -7.20 3.45
N LEU A 158 8.11 -8.46 3.88
CA LEU A 158 7.24 -9.54 3.44
C LEU A 158 6.04 -9.63 4.38
N ASN A 159 4.92 -9.03 4.00
CA ASN A 159 3.67 -9.09 4.74
C ASN A 159 2.96 -10.45 4.51
N ASN A 160 2.60 -11.11 5.60
CA ASN A 160 1.92 -12.41 5.61
C ASN A 160 0.42 -12.36 5.24
N ILE A 161 -0.06 -11.19 4.80
CA ILE A 161 -1.45 -10.91 4.42
C ILE A 161 -2.43 -11.19 5.58
N TYR A 162 -2.04 -10.80 6.80
CA TYR A 162 -2.85 -11.00 7.99
C TYR A 162 -4.19 -10.23 7.91
N LYS A 163 -5.26 -10.92 8.29
CA LYS A 163 -6.66 -10.46 8.32
C LYS A 163 -7.34 -10.07 7.00
N ASP A 164 -6.64 -10.13 5.87
CA ASP A 164 -7.26 -9.88 4.58
C ASP A 164 -7.67 -11.20 3.90
N PRO A 165 -8.97 -11.57 3.88
CA PRO A 165 -9.44 -12.74 3.16
C PRO A 165 -9.47 -12.55 1.65
N THR A 166 -9.46 -11.31 1.15
CA THR A 166 -9.40 -11.00 -0.30
C THR A 166 -8.01 -11.24 -0.87
N MET A 167 -6.99 -11.23 -0.01
CA MET A 167 -5.56 -11.19 -0.33
C MET A 167 -5.12 -9.98 -1.19
N MET A 168 -5.99 -8.99 -1.40
CA MET A 168 -5.79 -7.87 -2.34
C MET A 168 -5.95 -6.48 -1.72
N ALA A 169 -6.35 -6.36 -0.46
CA ALA A 169 -6.74 -5.09 0.15
C ALA A 169 -5.56 -4.10 0.20
N GLU A 170 -4.40 -4.52 0.71
CA GLU A 170 -3.20 -3.67 0.78
C GLU A 170 -2.64 -3.34 -0.60
N TYR A 171 -2.59 -4.34 -1.50
CA TYR A 171 -2.14 -4.20 -2.89
C TYR A 171 -2.97 -3.17 -3.67
N ILE A 172 -4.30 -3.31 -3.67
CA ILE A 172 -5.23 -2.35 -4.28
C ILE A 172 -5.16 -0.98 -3.57
N GLY A 173 -4.94 -0.98 -2.25
CA GLY A 173 -4.80 0.22 -1.42
C GLY A 173 -3.70 1.18 -1.91
N TYR A 174 -2.51 0.65 -2.20
CA TYR A 174 -1.42 1.47 -2.74
C TYR A 174 -1.67 1.88 -4.20
N GLU A 175 -2.27 1.03 -5.03
CA GLU A 175 -2.62 1.42 -6.42
C GLU A 175 -3.62 2.58 -6.50
N MET A 176 -4.59 2.66 -5.59
CA MET A 176 -5.51 3.81 -5.53
C MET A 176 -4.79 5.11 -5.12
N LEU A 177 -3.67 5.02 -4.41
CA LEU A 177 -2.83 6.19 -4.10
C LEU A 177 -2.00 6.57 -5.33
N GLU A 178 -1.42 5.60 -6.05
CA GLU A 178 -0.70 5.82 -7.30
C GLU A 178 -1.59 6.42 -8.41
N ASP A 179 -2.85 5.96 -8.57
CA ASP A 179 -3.82 6.52 -9.54
C ASP A 179 -4.18 7.98 -9.23
N LEU A 180 -4.07 8.40 -7.97
CA LEU A 180 -4.19 9.80 -7.53
C LEU A 180 -2.89 10.60 -7.63
N ASP A 181 -1.78 10.03 -8.14
CA ASP A 181 -0.45 10.64 -8.16
C ASP A 181 0.05 10.98 -6.74
N ALA A 182 -0.25 10.12 -5.76
CA ALA A 182 0.27 10.21 -4.39
C ALA A 182 1.54 9.36 -4.25
N VAL A 183 2.46 9.82 -3.38
CA VAL A 183 3.63 9.03 -2.97
C VAL A 183 3.15 7.82 -2.14
N ALA A 184 3.46 6.62 -2.64
CA ALA A 184 2.98 5.35 -2.12
C ALA A 184 4.11 4.31 -2.12
N ALA A 185 4.03 3.32 -1.22
CA ALA A 185 4.99 2.22 -1.17
C ALA A 185 4.71 1.22 -2.30
N ARG A 186 5.74 0.85 -3.08
CA ARG A 186 5.63 -0.18 -4.12
C ARG A 186 5.28 -1.54 -3.50
N THR A 187 4.51 -2.35 -4.23
CA THR A 187 4.14 -3.71 -3.80
C THR A 187 4.25 -4.76 -4.91
N THR A 188 4.49 -6.02 -4.54
CA THR A 188 4.34 -7.18 -5.43
C THR A 188 3.98 -8.43 -4.63
N TYR A 189 3.35 -9.41 -5.27
CA TYR A 189 3.11 -10.71 -4.63
C TYR A 189 4.38 -11.55 -4.66
N VAL A 190 4.58 -12.33 -3.60
CA VAL A 190 5.74 -13.20 -3.40
C VAL A 190 5.29 -14.64 -3.16
N SER A 191 5.85 -15.55 -3.94
CA SER A 191 5.88 -16.99 -3.69
C SER A 191 7.05 -17.26 -2.75
N LEU A 192 6.77 -17.33 -1.44
CA LEU A 192 7.80 -17.49 -0.43
C LEU A 192 8.13 -18.97 -0.21
N SER A 193 9.41 -19.30 -0.23
CA SER A 193 9.95 -20.59 0.19
C SER A 193 10.95 -20.42 1.34
N ILE A 194 11.03 -21.41 2.23
CA ILE A 194 12.03 -21.47 3.30
C ILE A 194 12.74 -22.82 3.17
N ASN A 195 14.08 -22.78 3.11
CA ASN A 195 14.95 -23.94 2.87
C ASN A 195 14.53 -24.79 1.64
N GLY A 196 14.03 -24.13 0.60
CA GLY A 196 13.58 -24.75 -0.65
C GLY A 196 12.18 -25.39 -0.59
N GLU A 197 11.46 -25.33 0.53
CA GLU A 197 10.06 -25.74 0.62
C GLU A 197 9.12 -24.52 0.53
N TYR A 198 8.07 -24.62 -0.29
CA TYR A 198 7.07 -23.55 -0.44
C TYR A 198 6.32 -23.32 0.87
N PHE A 199 6.36 -22.08 1.35
CA PHE A 199 5.83 -21.66 2.64
C PHE A 199 4.49 -20.92 2.52
N GLY A 200 4.30 -20.12 1.46
CA GLY A 200 3.02 -19.49 1.15
C GLY A 200 3.11 -18.24 0.28
N LEU A 201 1.95 -17.68 -0.06
CA LEU A 201 1.81 -16.43 -0.78
C LEU A 201 1.92 -15.24 0.19
N TYR A 202 2.83 -14.32 -0.09
CA TYR A 202 3.09 -13.11 0.69
C TYR A 202 2.92 -11.85 -0.18
N LEU A 203 2.84 -10.68 0.44
CA LEU A 203 2.95 -9.39 -0.25
C LEU A 203 4.27 -8.74 0.15
N ALA A 204 5.18 -8.52 -0.80
CA ALA A 204 6.32 -7.65 -0.60
C ALA A 204 5.83 -6.20 -0.65
N VAL A 205 6.18 -5.43 0.37
CA VAL A 205 5.89 -4.00 0.51
C VAL A 205 7.21 -3.27 0.74
N GLU A 206 7.43 -2.21 -0.04
CA GLU A 206 8.57 -1.33 0.11
C GLU A 206 8.67 -0.73 1.53
N GLN A 207 9.90 -0.55 2.02
CA GLN A 207 10.13 0.11 3.29
C GLN A 207 10.26 1.62 3.09
N VAL A 208 9.36 2.41 3.70
CA VAL A 208 9.56 3.85 3.86
C VAL A 208 10.81 4.06 4.74
N ASN A 209 11.89 4.56 4.13
CA ASN A 209 13.21 4.82 4.72
C ASN A 209 13.92 5.93 3.93
N SER A 210 15.21 6.19 4.21
CA SER A 210 16.00 7.20 3.50
C SER A 210 15.98 7.07 1.97
N LEU A 211 16.07 5.86 1.41
CA LEU A 211 15.99 5.66 -0.05
C LEU A 211 14.62 6.10 -0.60
N PHE A 212 13.53 5.64 0.03
CA PHE A 212 12.17 6.03 -0.36
C PHE A 212 12.00 7.55 -0.32
N LEU A 213 12.58 8.21 0.68
CA LEU A 213 12.51 9.65 0.84
C LEU A 213 13.34 10.41 -0.21
N ASP A 214 14.56 9.97 -0.54
CA ASP A 214 15.36 10.58 -1.61
C ASP A 214 14.71 10.38 -2.99
N GLU A 215 14.22 9.17 -3.31
CA GLU A 215 13.58 8.89 -4.60
C GLU A 215 12.30 9.72 -4.83
N ASN A 216 11.48 9.92 -3.80
CA ASN A 216 10.20 10.62 -3.93
C ASN A 216 10.26 12.14 -3.65
N TYR A 217 11.16 12.59 -2.77
CA TYR A 217 11.21 13.98 -2.29
C TYR A 217 12.56 14.68 -2.56
N GLY A 218 13.60 13.96 -3.01
CA GLY A 218 14.95 14.49 -3.20
C GLY A 218 15.64 14.94 -1.91
N ASN A 219 15.21 14.36 -0.78
CA ASN A 219 15.70 14.65 0.56
C ASN A 219 15.40 13.45 1.46
N ASP A 220 16.41 12.97 2.19
CA ASP A 220 16.33 11.86 3.14
C ASP A 220 16.70 12.27 4.57
N SER A 221 16.92 13.57 4.81
CA SER A 221 17.58 14.10 6.02
C SER A 221 16.66 14.80 7.03
N GLY A 222 15.35 14.68 6.85
CA GLY A 222 14.32 15.28 7.72
C GLY A 222 13.59 14.22 8.53
N GLU A 223 12.99 14.61 9.65
CA GLU A 223 12.37 13.67 10.60
C GLU A 223 11.27 12.80 9.97
N LEU A 224 11.45 11.47 9.99
CA LEU A 224 10.46 10.50 9.56
C LEU A 224 9.73 9.92 10.77
N TYR A 225 8.55 10.44 11.08
CA TYR A 225 7.72 9.95 12.18
C TYR A 225 6.85 8.79 11.74
N LYS A 226 6.88 7.70 12.52
CA LYS A 226 5.86 6.65 12.50
C LYS A 226 5.13 6.63 13.85
N PRO A 227 3.79 6.79 13.89
CA PRO A 227 3.08 6.86 15.16
C PRO A 227 3.08 5.51 15.88
N GLU A 228 3.71 5.48 17.06
CA GLU A 228 3.80 4.31 17.92
C GLU A 228 3.02 4.53 19.24
N GLN A 229 3.11 3.59 20.20
CA GLN A 229 2.38 3.70 21.47
C GLN A 229 2.82 4.91 22.32
N GLY A 230 2.02 5.97 22.33
CA GLY A 230 2.28 7.15 23.15
C GLY A 230 1.18 8.20 23.05
N VAL A 231 1.59 9.48 23.03
CA VAL A 231 0.71 10.65 22.88
C VAL A 231 1.16 11.45 21.65
N GLY A 232 0.22 12.07 20.94
CA GLY A 232 0.51 12.96 19.80
C GLY A 232 0.16 12.40 18.42
N ALA A 233 -0.08 11.08 18.32
CA ALA A 233 -0.49 10.40 17.08
C ALA A 233 -1.85 10.87 16.52
N ASP A 234 -2.71 11.43 17.37
CA ASP A 234 -3.96 12.07 16.97
C ASP A 234 -3.77 13.49 16.41
N LEU A 235 -2.56 14.04 16.49
CA LEU A 235 -2.22 15.43 16.16
C LEU A 235 -2.99 16.45 17.02
N SER A 236 -3.37 16.09 18.25
CA SER A 236 -3.95 17.02 19.23
C SER A 236 -2.88 17.90 19.88
N TYR A 237 -3.14 19.20 19.98
CA TYR A 237 -2.23 20.11 20.68
C TYR A 237 -2.31 19.93 22.20
N ILE A 238 -1.18 19.58 22.83
CA ILE A 238 -1.09 19.35 24.29
C ILE A 238 -0.12 20.30 24.99
N SER A 239 1.00 20.68 24.36
CA SER A 239 2.00 21.58 24.93
C SER A 239 2.99 22.13 23.88
N ASP A 240 3.74 23.16 24.28
CA ASP A 240 4.89 23.69 23.54
C ASP A 240 6.13 22.77 23.56
N ASN A 241 6.16 21.73 24.39
CA ASN A 241 7.33 20.87 24.58
C ASN A 241 7.23 19.64 23.67
N GLY A 242 8.05 19.59 22.61
CA GLY A 242 8.01 18.51 21.62
C GLY A 242 8.26 17.10 22.20
N MET A 243 8.97 17.01 23.33
CA MET A 243 9.18 15.75 24.05
C MET A 243 7.94 15.22 24.80
N ASP A 244 6.85 15.99 24.91
CA ASP A 244 5.59 15.50 25.50
C ASP A 244 4.80 14.61 24.50
N TYR A 245 5.13 14.65 23.21
CA TYR A 245 4.48 13.89 22.14
C TYR A 245 5.12 12.50 22.01
N THR A 246 5.06 11.71 23.09
CA THR A 246 5.86 10.47 23.24
C THR A 246 5.49 9.32 22.27
N GLY A 247 4.46 9.47 21.45
CA GLY A 247 4.11 8.54 20.37
C GLY A 247 4.64 8.97 19.00
N MET A 248 5.23 10.16 18.92
CA MET A 248 5.78 10.77 17.71
C MET A 248 7.29 10.95 17.90
N VAL A 249 8.02 9.85 17.70
CA VAL A 249 9.48 9.81 17.69
C VAL A 249 9.91 9.61 16.23
N PRO A 250 10.94 10.30 15.71
CA PRO A 250 11.50 10.00 14.40
C PRO A 250 12.13 8.59 14.39
N ASP A 251 11.81 7.78 13.38
CA ASP A 251 12.36 6.43 13.18
C ASP A 251 13.83 6.46 12.67
N ASP A 252 14.29 7.63 12.21
CA ASP A 252 15.53 7.81 11.42
C ASP A 252 16.66 8.56 12.14
N MET A 253 16.44 9.05 13.37
CA MET A 253 17.46 9.81 14.12
C MET A 253 17.37 9.69 15.66
N ASP A 254 18.54 9.67 16.32
CA ASP A 254 18.67 9.58 17.78
C ASP A 254 18.46 10.90 18.54
N GLU A 255 18.77 12.04 17.91
CA GLU A 255 18.70 13.39 18.52
C GLU A 255 17.64 14.24 17.82
N TYR A 256 16.57 14.59 18.53
CA TYR A 256 15.44 15.40 18.04
C TYR A 256 14.87 16.28 19.18
N ASP A 257 14.10 17.31 18.82
CA ASP A 257 13.36 18.17 19.77
C ASP A 257 11.86 18.32 19.47
N ASN A 258 11.40 17.84 18.30
CA ASN A 258 10.04 17.94 17.79
C ASN A 258 9.49 19.39 17.66
N GLU A 259 10.33 20.44 17.59
CA GLU A 259 9.85 21.83 17.47
C GLU A 259 8.98 22.05 16.20
N ALA A 260 9.39 21.46 15.06
CA ALA A 260 8.65 21.53 13.81
C ALA A 260 7.29 20.80 13.89
N LEU A 261 7.26 19.60 14.49
CA LEU A 261 6.03 18.83 14.71
C LEU A 261 5.05 19.59 15.61
N VAL A 262 5.54 20.22 16.69
CA VAL A 262 4.72 21.07 17.55
C VAL A 262 4.13 22.26 16.79
N GLN A 263 4.89 22.87 15.87
CA GLN A 263 4.40 23.96 15.03
C GLN A 263 3.32 23.50 14.03
N LEU A 264 3.46 22.30 13.45
CA LEU A 264 2.41 21.67 12.65
C LEU A 264 1.13 21.48 13.47
N ILE A 265 1.24 20.79 14.61
CA ILE A 265 0.11 20.46 15.48
C ILE A 265 -0.62 21.73 15.97
N LYS A 266 0.12 22.78 16.37
CA LYS A 266 -0.49 24.09 16.71
C LYS A 266 -1.26 24.69 15.54
N THR A 267 -0.69 24.68 14.33
CA THR A 267 -1.30 25.29 13.15
C THR A 267 -2.59 24.56 12.75
N ILE A 268 -2.63 23.24 12.92
CA ILE A 268 -3.84 22.41 12.77
C ILE A 268 -4.91 22.80 13.81
N ASN A 269 -4.53 22.91 15.09
CA ASN A 269 -5.50 23.04 16.20
C ASN A 269 -5.97 24.49 16.45
N GLU A 270 -5.06 25.47 16.36
CA GLU A 270 -5.32 26.89 16.63
C GLU A 270 -5.61 27.70 15.34
N GLY A 271 -5.30 27.13 14.19
CA GLY A 271 -5.42 27.75 12.87
C GLY A 271 -4.18 28.54 12.45
N GLY A 272 -3.97 28.64 11.14
CA GLY A 272 -2.86 29.36 10.53
C GLY A 272 -2.74 29.03 9.04
N ASP A 273 -1.58 29.31 8.46
CA ASP A 273 -1.25 28.97 7.07
C ASP A 273 -0.73 27.53 7.01
N LEU A 274 -1.65 26.56 6.89
CA LEU A 274 -1.31 25.14 6.94
C LEU A 274 -0.44 24.70 5.75
N GLU A 275 -0.70 25.20 4.54
CA GLU A 275 0.10 24.89 3.34
C GLU A 275 1.56 25.36 3.44
N SER A 276 1.85 26.35 4.29
CA SER A 276 3.23 26.80 4.52
C SER A 276 4.13 25.79 5.28
N ILE A 277 3.53 24.78 5.92
CA ILE A 277 4.24 23.78 6.75
C ILE A 277 3.72 22.34 6.59
N PHE A 278 2.72 22.11 5.74
CA PHE A 278 2.16 20.79 5.47
C PHE A 278 1.72 20.71 4.02
N ASN A 279 2.13 19.64 3.33
CA ASN A 279 1.58 19.30 2.03
C ASN A 279 0.16 18.74 2.23
N VAL A 280 -0.81 19.65 2.35
CA VAL A 280 -2.24 19.34 2.47
C VAL A 280 -2.68 18.34 1.40
N ASP A 281 -2.12 18.43 0.19
CA ASP A 281 -2.49 17.57 -0.93
C ASP A 281 -2.22 16.08 -0.68
N SER A 282 -1.07 15.76 -0.10
CA SER A 282 -0.70 14.38 0.26
C SER A 282 -1.75 13.74 1.19
N PHE A 283 -2.27 14.51 2.13
CA PHE A 283 -3.33 14.08 3.04
C PHE A 283 -4.70 13.98 2.38
N LEU A 284 -5.07 14.91 1.48
CA LEU A 284 -6.37 14.85 0.80
C LEU A 284 -6.47 13.60 -0.10
N LYS A 285 -5.39 13.22 -0.78
CA LYS A 285 -5.32 11.97 -1.57
C LYS A 285 -5.46 10.74 -0.67
N TYR A 286 -4.70 10.67 0.42
CA TYR A 286 -4.87 9.62 1.44
C TYR A 286 -6.31 9.58 1.97
N LEU A 287 -6.88 10.72 2.35
CA LEU A 287 -8.22 10.80 2.94
C LEU A 287 -9.31 10.36 1.96
N ALA A 288 -9.16 10.64 0.65
CA ALA A 288 -10.06 10.15 -0.38
C ALA A 288 -10.03 8.62 -0.46
N VAL A 289 -8.85 7.99 -0.56
CA VAL A 289 -8.71 6.51 -0.54
C VAL A 289 -9.23 5.92 0.76
N SER A 290 -8.87 6.52 1.90
CA SER A 290 -9.27 6.11 3.25
C SER A 290 -10.80 6.16 3.41
N THR A 291 -11.46 7.24 2.96
CA THR A 291 -12.94 7.39 3.04
C THR A 291 -13.69 6.54 2.03
N MET A 292 -13.11 6.35 0.84
CA MET A 292 -13.70 5.47 -0.16
C MET A 292 -13.67 4.02 0.31
N THR A 293 -12.62 3.59 0.99
CA THR A 293 -12.42 2.20 1.43
C THR A 293 -12.80 1.91 2.88
N ILE A 294 -13.13 2.92 3.70
CA ILE A 294 -13.47 2.74 5.13
C ILE A 294 -12.31 2.12 5.93
N ASN A 295 -11.10 2.68 5.76
CA ASN A 295 -9.93 2.33 6.57
C ASN A 295 -10.09 2.84 8.02
N TYR A 296 -10.66 2.03 8.91
CA TYR A 296 -10.82 2.37 10.33
C TYR A 296 -9.65 1.95 11.23
N ASP A 297 -8.62 1.26 10.72
CA ASP A 297 -7.37 1.03 11.51
C ASP A 297 -6.38 2.21 11.38
N GLY A 298 -6.60 3.10 10.40
CA GLY A 298 -5.87 4.36 10.24
C GLY A 298 -6.41 5.55 11.06
N TYR A 299 -6.00 6.76 10.66
CA TYR A 299 -6.30 8.01 11.37
C TYR A 299 -7.81 8.26 11.56
N GLN A 300 -8.62 8.12 10.50
CA GLN A 300 -10.07 8.40 10.53
C GLN A 300 -10.90 7.48 11.45
N GLY A 301 -10.39 6.29 11.80
CA GLY A 301 -11.07 5.35 12.69
C GLY A 301 -10.76 5.54 14.17
N GLY A 302 -9.86 6.47 14.50
CA GLY A 302 -9.49 6.79 15.88
C GLY A 302 -8.52 5.81 16.52
N MET A 303 -7.87 4.97 15.71
CA MET A 303 -6.66 4.26 16.11
C MET A 303 -5.43 5.18 16.03
N PHE A 304 -5.44 6.15 15.10
CA PHE A 304 -4.37 7.15 14.91
C PHE A 304 -2.99 6.55 14.55
N HIS A 305 -2.99 5.38 13.91
CA HIS A 305 -1.78 4.72 13.39
C HIS A 305 -1.85 4.61 11.85
N ASN A 306 -0.96 3.81 11.27
CA ASN A 306 -0.95 3.40 9.85
C ASN A 306 -0.74 4.58 8.88
N TYR A 307 0.19 5.45 9.23
CA TYR A 307 0.76 6.50 8.37
C TYR A 307 2.21 6.80 8.77
N TYR A 308 2.95 7.49 7.92
CA TYR A 308 4.14 8.25 8.31
C TYR A 308 3.90 9.75 8.10
N LEU A 309 4.53 10.57 8.94
CA LEU A 309 4.69 12.02 8.69
C LEU A 309 6.17 12.28 8.48
N TYR A 310 6.54 12.85 7.33
CA TYR A 310 7.92 13.16 6.98
C TYR A 310 8.14 14.67 6.93
N ASN A 311 9.11 15.21 7.69
CA ASN A 311 9.42 16.65 7.69
C ASN A 311 10.37 17.03 6.55
N ASN A 312 9.83 17.34 5.36
CA ASN A 312 10.63 17.80 4.24
C ASN A 312 10.98 19.29 4.38
N ASN A 313 12.10 19.59 5.03
CA ASN A 313 12.64 20.95 5.18
C ASN A 313 11.65 21.97 5.81
N GLY A 314 10.80 21.51 6.73
CA GLY A 314 9.77 22.32 7.40
C GLY A 314 8.37 22.22 6.77
N VAL A 315 8.22 21.50 5.65
CA VAL A 315 6.92 21.12 5.08
C VAL A 315 6.70 19.63 5.32
N PHE A 316 5.70 19.29 6.12
CA PHE A 316 5.39 17.90 6.42
C PHE A 316 4.62 17.22 5.27
N GLU A 317 5.01 16.00 4.96
CA GLU A 317 4.41 15.12 3.95
C GLU A 317 3.66 13.98 4.65
N TRP A 318 2.47 13.61 4.16
CA TRP A 318 1.72 12.44 4.63
C TRP A 318 1.97 11.24 3.71
N ILE A 319 2.40 10.11 4.28
CA ILE A 319 2.64 8.86 3.55
C ILE A 319 1.74 7.78 4.17
N ALA A 320 0.96 7.08 3.34
CA ALA A 320 0.10 6.00 3.82
C ALA A 320 0.90 4.73 4.19
N TRP A 321 0.40 3.93 5.13
CA TRP A 321 1.01 2.67 5.53
C TRP A 321 -0.05 1.64 5.97
N ASP A 322 0.30 0.35 5.99
CA ASP A 322 -0.47 -0.77 6.56
C ASP A 322 -1.97 -0.76 6.12
N LEU A 323 -2.19 -0.97 4.82
CA LEU A 323 -3.52 -0.87 4.17
C LEU A 323 -4.26 -2.22 4.09
N ASN A 324 -3.92 -3.19 4.94
CA ASN A 324 -4.51 -4.53 4.91
C ASN A 324 -5.94 -4.62 5.47
N GLU A 325 -6.34 -3.72 6.38
CA GLU A 325 -7.69 -3.69 7.00
C GLU A 325 -8.63 -2.64 6.37
N ILE A 326 -8.39 -2.25 5.10
CA ILE A 326 -9.33 -1.42 4.30
C ILE A 326 -10.52 -2.25 3.77
N PHE A 327 -11.44 -1.62 3.02
CA PHE A 327 -12.73 -2.19 2.58
C PHE A 327 -13.59 -2.69 3.75
N ASN A 328 -13.70 -1.88 4.82
CA ASN A 328 -14.29 -2.25 6.12
C ASN A 328 -13.65 -3.49 6.80
N GLY A 329 -12.45 -3.92 6.37
CA GLY A 329 -11.75 -5.09 6.89
C GLY A 329 -11.36 -5.00 8.38
N PHE A 330 -11.35 -3.80 8.97
CA PHE A 330 -11.00 -3.63 10.37
C PHE A 330 -11.98 -4.33 11.31
N SER A 331 -11.52 -5.42 11.92
CA SER A 331 -12.29 -6.24 12.88
C SER A 331 -12.85 -5.52 14.12
N ARG A 332 -12.49 -4.26 14.38
CA ARG A 332 -13.09 -3.41 15.44
C ARG A 332 -14.07 -2.36 14.91
N SER A 333 -14.27 -2.28 13.59
CA SER A 333 -15.37 -1.53 12.98
C SER A 333 -16.69 -1.93 13.66
N ALA A 334 -17.48 -0.92 14.02
CA ALA A 334 -18.82 -1.11 14.56
C ALA A 334 -19.90 -1.10 13.45
N ALA A 335 -19.49 -0.90 12.20
CA ALA A 335 -20.37 -0.85 11.04
C ALA A 335 -20.45 -2.23 10.37
N SER A 336 -21.67 -2.68 10.11
CA SER A 336 -21.92 -3.71 9.09
C SER A 336 -21.55 -3.18 7.70
N ASP A 337 -21.34 -4.06 6.72
CA ASP A 337 -20.93 -3.64 5.38
C ASP A 337 -22.00 -2.76 4.70
N GLU A 338 -23.29 -2.99 4.97
CA GLU A 338 -24.37 -2.08 4.54
C GLU A 338 -24.16 -0.66 5.08
N GLU A 339 -23.94 -0.50 6.40
CA GLU A 339 -23.65 0.79 7.02
C GLU A 339 -22.33 1.41 6.53
N ALA A 340 -21.31 0.59 6.26
CA ALA A 340 -20.01 1.05 5.75
C ALA A 340 -20.10 1.54 4.30
N THR A 341 -20.90 0.92 3.44
CA THR A 341 -21.15 1.44 2.09
C THR A 341 -21.89 2.78 2.10
N GLU A 342 -22.73 3.03 3.11
CA GLU A 342 -23.47 4.29 3.30
C GLU A 342 -22.69 5.41 4.03
N HIS A 343 -21.41 5.19 4.35
CA HIS A 343 -20.58 6.11 5.13
C HIS A 343 -20.51 7.53 4.55
N LEU A 344 -20.79 8.52 5.39
CA LEU A 344 -20.80 9.95 5.08
C LEU A 344 -19.40 10.44 4.67
N ILE A 345 -19.29 11.18 3.56
CA ILE A 345 -18.02 11.70 3.04
C ILE A 345 -17.59 13.02 3.67
N ASP A 346 -18.53 13.81 4.22
CA ASP A 346 -18.25 15.11 4.86
C ASP A 346 -18.24 15.05 6.39
N GLU A 347 -18.45 13.86 6.96
CA GLU A 347 -18.05 13.54 8.34
C GLU A 347 -17.26 12.22 8.33
N PRO A 348 -16.11 12.11 7.62
CA PRO A 348 -15.49 10.84 7.25
C PRO A 348 -14.68 10.22 8.38
N VAL A 349 -15.28 10.02 9.55
CA VAL A 349 -14.60 9.62 10.78
C VAL A 349 -15.49 8.75 11.68
N SER A 350 -14.87 7.91 12.51
CA SER A 350 -15.56 7.12 13.53
C SER A 350 -15.75 7.93 14.82
N GLY A 351 -16.64 8.92 14.80
CA GLY A 351 -16.98 9.76 15.96
C GLY A 351 -17.02 11.26 15.66
N ALA A 352 -17.05 12.09 16.70
CA ALA A 352 -17.09 13.54 16.52
C ALA A 352 -15.83 14.06 15.81
N MET A 353 -16.01 14.90 14.78
CA MET A 353 -14.92 15.51 13.98
C MET A 353 -13.85 16.20 14.84
N SER A 354 -14.24 16.78 15.98
CA SER A 354 -13.33 17.42 16.94
C SER A 354 -12.35 16.47 17.65
N ASN A 355 -12.47 15.15 17.46
CA ASN A 355 -11.50 14.17 17.91
C ASN A 355 -10.42 13.88 16.85
N TYR A 356 -10.51 14.52 15.68
CA TYR A 356 -9.64 14.30 14.52
C TYR A 356 -9.09 15.65 14.01
N PRO A 357 -8.21 16.34 14.78
CA PRO A 357 -7.80 17.72 14.53
C PRO A 357 -7.45 18.05 13.07
N LEU A 358 -6.70 17.18 12.38
CA LEU A 358 -6.33 17.42 10.98
C LEU A 358 -7.54 17.39 10.05
N ILE A 359 -8.42 16.40 10.19
CA ILE A 359 -9.67 16.31 9.41
C ILE A 359 -10.59 17.51 9.77
N GLU A 360 -10.70 17.88 11.05
CA GLU A 360 -11.49 19.05 11.45
C GLU A 360 -10.93 20.36 10.87
N ALA A 361 -9.61 20.48 10.69
CA ALA A 361 -8.97 21.61 10.03
C ALA A 361 -9.23 21.63 8.52
N ILE A 362 -9.15 20.48 7.86
CA ILE A 362 -9.48 20.33 6.43
C ILE A 362 -10.92 20.77 6.15
N PHE A 363 -11.89 20.22 6.87
CA PHE A 363 -13.32 20.51 6.65
C PHE A 363 -13.78 21.92 7.11
N LYS A 364 -12.86 22.76 7.61
CA LYS A 364 -13.09 24.20 7.82
C LYS A 364 -12.72 25.06 6.62
N ASN A 365 -12.04 24.50 5.60
CA ASN A 365 -11.65 25.21 4.38
C ASN A 365 -12.38 24.63 3.16
N GLU A 366 -13.26 25.42 2.54
CA GLU A 366 -14.04 25.03 1.36
C GLU A 366 -13.12 24.59 0.20
N GLU A 367 -11.96 25.23 -0.01
CA GLU A 367 -11.04 24.89 -1.11
C GLU A 367 -10.38 23.50 -0.92
N TYR A 368 -10.16 23.06 0.33
CA TYR A 368 -9.64 21.72 0.60
C TYR A 368 -10.73 20.65 0.49
N VAL A 369 -11.98 20.97 0.87
CA VAL A 369 -13.12 20.07 0.70
C VAL A 369 -13.43 19.85 -0.77
N ASP A 370 -13.45 20.92 -1.59
CA ASP A 370 -13.64 20.84 -3.04
C ASP A 370 -12.60 19.91 -3.69
N LYS A 371 -11.32 20.02 -3.29
CA LYS A 371 -10.24 19.18 -3.81
C LYS A 371 -10.31 17.72 -3.35
N TYR A 372 -10.74 17.49 -2.10
CA TYR A 372 -11.02 16.13 -1.61
C TYR A 372 -12.21 15.49 -2.34
N HIS A 373 -13.26 16.25 -2.66
CA HIS A 373 -14.38 15.80 -3.50
C HIS A 373 -13.93 15.47 -4.93
N GLU A 374 -13.01 16.25 -5.50
CA GLU A 374 -12.37 15.95 -6.80
C GLU A 374 -11.66 14.59 -6.74
N TYR A 375 -10.89 14.29 -5.68
CA TYR A 375 -10.24 12.98 -5.52
C TYR A 375 -11.21 11.81 -5.31
N LEU A 376 -12.29 12.00 -4.56
CA LEU A 376 -13.36 11.00 -4.47
C LEU A 376 -13.99 10.74 -5.85
N GLN A 377 -14.22 11.79 -6.65
CA GLN A 377 -14.77 11.68 -8.00
C GLN A 377 -13.82 10.95 -8.94
N ILE A 378 -12.53 11.28 -8.93
CA ILE A 378 -11.48 10.61 -9.72
C ILE A 378 -11.44 9.11 -9.40
N LEU A 379 -11.46 8.72 -8.11
CA LEU A 379 -11.52 7.31 -7.73
C LEU A 379 -12.78 6.62 -8.25
N SER A 380 -13.97 7.24 -8.12
CA SER A 380 -15.24 6.65 -8.56
C SER A 380 -15.38 6.50 -10.08
N GLU A 381 -14.89 7.48 -10.85
CA GLU A 381 -14.96 7.48 -12.32
C GLU A 381 -13.76 6.78 -12.99
N GLY A 382 -12.65 6.65 -12.26
CA GLY A 382 -11.39 6.04 -12.64
C GLY A 382 -11.22 4.63 -12.07
N TYR A 383 -10.27 4.46 -11.14
CA TYR A 383 -9.85 3.13 -10.66
C TYR A 383 -10.99 2.23 -10.14
N LEU A 384 -11.97 2.79 -9.42
CA LEU A 384 -13.08 2.05 -8.83
C LEU A 384 -14.34 1.99 -9.70
N ALA A 385 -14.32 2.54 -10.92
CA ALA A 385 -15.41 2.37 -11.87
C ALA A 385 -15.60 0.87 -12.17
N GLU A 386 -16.86 0.42 -12.29
CA GLU A 386 -17.27 -0.99 -12.38
C GLU A 386 -16.37 -1.83 -13.30
N ASP A 387 -16.23 -1.45 -14.58
CA ASP A 387 -15.41 -2.19 -15.56
C ASP A 387 -13.92 -2.27 -15.18
N ASN A 388 -13.38 -1.25 -14.51
CA ASN A 388 -11.97 -1.14 -14.15
C ASN A 388 -11.64 -2.02 -12.93
N ILE A 389 -12.38 -1.85 -11.82
CA ILE A 389 -12.17 -2.67 -10.62
C ILE A 389 -12.47 -4.15 -10.88
N ASN A 390 -13.52 -4.46 -11.66
CA ASN A 390 -13.85 -5.83 -12.05
C ASN A 390 -12.71 -6.47 -12.85
N SER A 391 -12.13 -5.72 -13.79
CA SER A 391 -10.99 -6.16 -14.60
C SER A 391 -9.75 -6.37 -13.74
N LYS A 392 -9.49 -5.47 -12.79
CA LYS A 392 -8.34 -5.53 -11.88
C LYS A 392 -8.42 -6.71 -10.92
N VAL A 393 -9.51 -6.84 -10.16
CA VAL A 393 -9.74 -7.99 -9.25
C VAL A 393 -9.64 -9.31 -10.03
N GLN A 394 -10.23 -9.38 -11.23
CA GLN A 394 -10.16 -10.57 -12.05
C GLN A 394 -8.73 -10.87 -12.56
N SER A 395 -7.92 -9.87 -12.89
CA SER A 395 -6.51 -10.07 -13.26
C SER A 395 -5.67 -10.55 -12.08
N THR A 396 -5.79 -9.90 -10.92
CA THR A 396 -5.03 -10.25 -9.71
C THR A 396 -5.42 -11.65 -9.23
N TYR A 397 -6.72 -12.00 -9.23
CA TYR A 397 -7.17 -13.36 -8.93
C TYR A 397 -6.51 -14.40 -9.84
N ASN A 398 -6.45 -14.17 -11.16
CA ASN A 398 -5.81 -15.11 -12.07
C ASN A 398 -4.28 -15.20 -11.91
N MET A 399 -3.65 -14.17 -11.35
CA MET A 399 -2.23 -14.16 -11.02
C MET A 399 -1.91 -14.96 -9.75
N ILE A 400 -2.76 -14.86 -8.71
CA ILE A 400 -2.43 -15.39 -7.37
C ILE A 400 -3.17 -16.67 -6.97
N LYS A 401 -4.32 -17.00 -7.57
CA LYS A 401 -5.22 -18.07 -7.06
C LYS A 401 -4.55 -19.45 -6.90
N ASP A 402 -3.66 -19.85 -7.82
CA ASP A 402 -3.00 -21.16 -7.77
C ASP A 402 -2.03 -21.23 -6.57
N TYR A 403 -1.41 -20.10 -6.20
CA TYR A 403 -0.60 -19.95 -5.00
C TYR A 403 -1.45 -19.97 -3.72
N VAL A 404 -2.64 -19.35 -3.74
CA VAL A 404 -3.61 -19.38 -2.62
C VAL A 404 -4.20 -20.79 -2.42
N GLU A 405 -4.51 -21.52 -3.49
CA GLU A 405 -5.06 -22.89 -3.41
C GLU A 405 -4.04 -23.87 -2.79
N THR A 406 -2.75 -23.62 -3.01
CA THR A 406 -1.65 -24.50 -2.58
C THR A 406 -0.89 -24.03 -1.34
N ASP A 407 -1.21 -22.85 -0.79
CA ASP A 407 -0.56 -22.27 0.39
C ASP A 407 -0.76 -23.16 1.64
N PRO A 408 0.32 -23.75 2.20
CA PRO A 408 0.21 -24.66 3.34
C PRO A 408 0.04 -23.95 4.68
N THR A 409 0.24 -22.63 4.75
CA THR A 409 0.22 -21.84 5.99
C THR A 409 -0.94 -20.83 6.07
N ALA A 410 -1.72 -20.68 5.00
CA ALA A 410 -2.76 -19.66 4.84
C ALA A 410 -3.73 -19.52 6.04
N PHE A 411 -4.04 -18.26 6.38
CA PHE A 411 -5.04 -17.93 7.40
C PHE A 411 -6.49 -18.20 6.96
N TYR A 412 -6.73 -18.25 5.65
CA TYR A 412 -8.03 -18.42 5.02
C TYR A 412 -7.97 -19.57 4.02
N SER A 413 -9.06 -20.34 3.93
CA SER A 413 -9.18 -21.35 2.88
C SER A 413 -9.41 -20.71 1.51
N TYR A 414 -9.03 -21.41 0.44
CA TYR A 414 -9.27 -20.98 -0.93
C TYR A 414 -10.74 -20.60 -1.21
N GLN A 415 -11.70 -21.32 -0.63
CA GLN A 415 -13.12 -20.97 -0.74
C GLN A 415 -13.45 -19.63 -0.07
N GLN A 416 -12.86 -19.31 1.08
CA GLN A 416 -13.08 -18.01 1.74
C GLN A 416 -12.49 -16.86 0.93
N PHE A 417 -11.38 -17.10 0.23
CA PHE A 417 -10.80 -16.15 -0.73
C PHE A 417 -11.74 -15.90 -1.92
N GLU A 418 -12.29 -16.95 -2.54
CA GLU A 418 -13.26 -16.79 -3.63
C GLU A 418 -14.55 -16.10 -3.17
N THR A 419 -15.09 -16.46 -1.99
CA THR A 419 -16.27 -15.80 -1.41
C THR A 419 -15.98 -14.32 -1.12
N ALA A 420 -14.87 -13.99 -0.46
CA ALA A 420 -14.51 -12.61 -0.13
C ALA A 420 -14.35 -11.70 -1.37
N LEU A 421 -13.99 -12.26 -2.52
CA LEU A 421 -13.91 -11.51 -3.78
C LEU A 421 -15.25 -11.42 -4.52
N PHE A 422 -16.05 -12.48 -4.56
CA PHE A 422 -17.14 -12.62 -5.55
C PHE A 422 -18.53 -12.99 -5.02
N GLU A 423 -18.68 -13.36 -3.75
CA GLU A 423 -19.96 -13.82 -3.19
C GLU A 423 -20.33 -13.13 -1.87
N ASP A 424 -21.51 -12.51 -1.81
CA ASP A 424 -22.04 -11.96 -0.56
C ASP A 424 -22.56 -13.07 0.36
N GLU A 425 -22.07 -13.15 1.60
CA GLU A 425 -22.53 -14.13 2.59
C GLU A 425 -23.30 -13.48 3.75
N GLY A 426 -24.63 -13.57 3.68
CA GLY A 426 -25.53 -13.09 4.73
C GLY A 426 -25.58 -11.57 4.84
N ASN A 427 -24.78 -11.01 5.74
CA ASN A 427 -24.61 -9.56 5.93
C ASN A 427 -23.21 -9.07 5.52
N SER A 428 -22.31 -9.99 5.13
CA SER A 428 -20.99 -9.64 4.61
C SER A 428 -21.06 -9.49 3.10
N LEU A 429 -20.51 -8.41 2.58
CA LEU A 429 -20.37 -8.17 1.15
C LEU A 429 -19.05 -8.73 0.64
N SER A 430 -19.07 -9.22 -0.59
CA SER A 430 -17.84 -9.40 -1.36
C SER A 430 -17.18 -8.05 -1.67
N LEU A 431 -15.87 -8.03 -1.92
CA LEU A 431 -15.12 -6.84 -2.33
C LEU A 431 -15.79 -6.13 -3.52
N MET A 432 -16.24 -6.91 -4.51
CA MET A 432 -16.89 -6.40 -5.71
C MET A 432 -18.22 -5.71 -5.39
N SER A 433 -19.10 -6.36 -4.62
CA SER A 433 -20.37 -5.77 -4.17
C SER A 433 -20.15 -4.55 -3.27
N PHE A 434 -19.14 -4.58 -2.39
CA PHE A 434 -18.79 -3.47 -1.52
C PHE A 434 -18.42 -2.24 -2.35
N VAL A 435 -17.51 -2.38 -3.32
CA VAL A 435 -17.08 -1.28 -4.19
C VAL A 435 -18.25 -0.74 -5.00
N GLU A 436 -19.05 -1.59 -5.66
CA GLU A 436 -20.22 -1.17 -6.44
C GLU A 436 -21.16 -0.28 -5.60
N LYS A 437 -21.57 -0.78 -4.42
CA LYS A 437 -22.47 -0.06 -3.51
C LYS A 437 -21.84 1.21 -2.96
N ARG A 438 -20.54 1.18 -2.63
CA ARG A 438 -19.82 2.30 -2.04
C ARG A 438 -19.64 3.44 -3.03
N VAL A 439 -19.18 3.14 -4.25
CA VAL A 439 -19.07 4.11 -5.35
C VAL A 439 -20.43 4.73 -5.65
N ALA A 440 -21.46 3.91 -5.85
CA ALA A 440 -22.82 4.39 -6.10
C ALA A 440 -23.40 5.22 -4.95
N ASN A 441 -22.93 5.05 -3.70
CA ASN A 441 -23.32 5.89 -2.58
C ASN A 441 -22.56 7.24 -2.59
N VAL A 442 -21.23 7.21 -2.77
CA VAL A 442 -20.38 8.41 -2.82
C VAL A 442 -20.81 9.35 -3.96
N GLU A 443 -21.08 8.85 -5.17
CA GLU A 443 -21.61 9.66 -6.28
C GLU A 443 -22.92 10.40 -5.91
N GLN A 444 -23.77 9.77 -5.10
CA GLN A 444 -25.04 10.37 -4.66
C GLN A 444 -24.84 11.42 -3.57
N GLN A 445 -23.79 11.30 -2.76
CA GLN A 445 -23.37 12.31 -1.79
C GLN A 445 -22.74 13.52 -2.51
N LEU A 446 -21.75 13.28 -3.40
CA LEU A 446 -21.09 14.31 -4.21
C LEU A 446 -22.09 15.13 -5.06
N SER A 447 -23.12 14.47 -5.63
CA SER A 447 -24.18 15.15 -6.38
C SER A 447 -25.27 15.82 -5.52
N GLY A 448 -25.18 15.73 -4.18
CA GLY A 448 -26.16 16.27 -3.24
C GLY A 448 -27.55 15.61 -3.31
N LYS A 449 -27.64 14.40 -3.89
CA LYS A 449 -28.88 13.63 -4.02
C LYS A 449 -29.26 12.95 -2.69
N ILE A 450 -28.26 12.56 -1.90
CA ILE A 450 -28.39 12.11 -0.50
C ILE A 450 -27.46 12.96 0.39
N PRO A 451 -27.67 13.01 1.72
CA PRO A 451 -26.83 13.80 2.62
C PRO A 451 -25.39 13.28 2.67
N SER A 452 -24.42 14.19 2.67
CA SER A 452 -23.00 13.92 2.93
C SER A 452 -22.55 14.18 4.37
N THR A 453 -23.40 14.88 5.14
CA THR A 453 -23.25 15.19 6.58
C THR A 453 -24.50 14.75 7.35
N ASN A 454 -24.42 14.71 8.68
CA ASN A 454 -25.53 14.40 9.56
C ASN A 454 -25.57 15.31 10.80
N ASN A 455 -24.87 14.94 11.87
CA ASN A 455 -25.02 15.55 13.20
C ASN A 455 -23.68 15.95 13.84
N GLY A 456 -22.59 15.95 13.09
CA GLY A 456 -21.23 16.22 13.55
C GLY A 456 -20.66 15.14 14.46
N GLN A 457 -21.21 13.92 14.46
CA GLN A 457 -20.74 12.77 15.25
C GLN A 457 -20.16 11.65 14.37
N GLY A 458 -19.99 11.89 13.07
CA GLY A 458 -19.38 10.93 12.15
C GLY A 458 -20.19 9.65 11.96
N ASN A 459 -19.53 8.63 11.45
CA ASN A 459 -20.11 7.35 11.08
C ASN A 459 -20.00 6.32 12.21
N SER A 460 -20.42 6.70 13.43
CA SER A 460 -20.56 5.72 14.52
C SER A 460 -21.69 4.73 14.19
N GLY A 461 -21.33 3.51 13.77
CA GLY A 461 -22.29 2.46 13.41
C GLY A 461 -23.32 2.17 14.50
N SER A 462 -24.50 1.67 14.10
CA SER A 462 -25.72 1.64 14.93
C SER A 462 -25.60 0.83 16.23
N GLY A 463 -24.56 0.00 16.37
CA GLY A 463 -24.28 -0.83 17.56
C GLY A 463 -23.22 -0.30 18.54
N GLY A 464 -22.53 0.80 18.24
CA GLY A 464 -21.23 1.14 18.83
C GLY A 464 -21.18 2.31 19.82
N ASN A 465 -21.77 2.16 21.01
CA ASN A 465 -21.71 3.07 22.18
C ASN A 465 -20.56 4.12 22.19
N ALA A 466 -20.90 5.38 21.88
CA ALA A 466 -20.00 6.54 22.03
C ALA A 466 -19.41 6.60 23.45
N GLY A 467 -18.09 6.39 23.56
CA GLY A 467 -17.40 6.35 24.86
C GLY A 467 -16.45 5.16 25.07
N ARG A 468 -15.67 4.76 24.07
CA ARG A 468 -14.40 4.06 24.31
C ARG A 468 -13.25 5.02 24.03
N ASN A 469 -12.66 5.51 25.12
CA ASN A 469 -11.44 6.30 25.12
C ASN A 469 -10.27 5.42 24.58
N PRO A 470 -9.63 5.74 23.44
CA PRO A 470 -8.39 5.08 23.00
C PRO A 470 -7.22 5.62 23.83
N GLY A 471 -7.28 5.39 25.14
CA GLY A 471 -6.46 6.08 26.14
C GLY A 471 -6.42 5.31 27.45
N GLY A 472 -6.23 4.00 27.34
CA GLY A 472 -6.12 3.06 28.45
C GLY A 472 -4.69 2.92 28.98
N ALA A 473 -4.02 4.04 29.30
CA ALA A 473 -2.70 4.02 29.91
C ALA A 473 -2.73 3.13 31.18
N LYS A 474 -1.97 2.02 31.17
CA LYS A 474 -1.81 1.17 32.36
C LYS A 474 -1.17 2.03 33.45
N PRO A 475 -1.69 2.02 34.70
CA PRO A 475 -1.06 2.78 35.77
C PRO A 475 0.34 2.26 36.03
N VAL A 476 1.34 3.13 35.84
CA VAL A 476 2.73 2.87 36.18
C VAL A 476 2.81 2.42 37.64
N ARG A 477 3.40 1.24 37.89
CA ARG A 477 3.71 0.82 39.25
C ARG A 477 4.87 1.66 39.78
N GLN A 478 4.67 2.26 40.94
CA GLN A 478 5.73 2.88 41.76
C GLN A 478 6.75 1.83 42.24
#